data_AF-A2F1F6-F1
#
_entry.id   AF-A2F1F6-F1
#
_cell.length_a   1.000
_cell.length_b   1.000
_cell.length_c   1.000
_cell.angle_alpha   90.00
_cell.angle_beta   90.00
_cell.angle_gamma   90.00
#
_symmetry.space_group_name_H-M   'P 1'
#
loop_
_entity.id
_entity.type
_entity.pdbx_description
1 polymer ?
#
loop_
_entity_poly.entity_id
_entity_poly.type
_entity_poly.pdbx_seq_one_letter_code
_entity_poly.pdbx_strand_id
1 'polypeptide(L)'
;MVCNLEEQLKPYEKWVILAQEILLFKRPIIYAALLFIIWSLFAFAYSVEAGFFASLSLLACAVYMTVVIYAYVGSKLDKFLFSELPKDDPTASNHVRSLKELNDLIGKYIPETCTIKQAGELSQKGSIIAIFVSIFIAVFFKFVPPFWFNFVVVSLVLILPGVLAIPQVLHILFKTPLPTGTPAKPQTETPAPKAEEPKEEIPKAEEPKAEEAKPTEPTQQEGKVE
;
A
#
# COMPACT_ATOMS: atom_id res chain seq x y z
N MET A 1 -17.44 -23.66 -12.80
CA MET A 1 -16.06 -23.52 -13.31
C MET A 1 -15.50 -22.32 -12.56
N VAL A 2 -15.01 -22.54 -11.35
CA VAL A 2 -14.45 -21.48 -10.51
C VAL A 2 -13.32 -20.86 -11.31
N CYS A 3 -13.36 -19.56 -11.55
CA CYS A 3 -12.21 -18.85 -12.11
C CYS A 3 -11.01 -19.20 -11.21
N ASN A 4 -10.05 -19.99 -11.70
CA ASN A 4 -8.85 -20.42 -10.97
C ASN A 4 -7.91 -19.21 -10.77
N LEU A 5 -8.39 -18.23 -10.01
CA LEU A 5 -7.70 -16.99 -9.69
C LEU A 5 -6.42 -17.32 -8.92
N GLU A 6 -6.47 -18.34 -8.06
CA GLU A 6 -5.32 -18.85 -7.31
C GLU A 6 -4.16 -19.29 -8.23
N GLU A 7 -4.45 -20.03 -9.32
CA GLU A 7 -3.41 -20.47 -10.25
C GLU A 7 -2.80 -19.30 -11.03
N GLN A 8 -3.60 -18.29 -11.37
CA GLN A 8 -3.10 -17.10 -12.08
C GLN A 8 -2.36 -16.12 -11.17
N LEU A 9 -2.72 -16.03 -9.89
CA LEU A 9 -2.10 -15.12 -8.93
C LEU A 9 -0.87 -15.73 -8.24
N LYS A 10 -0.70 -17.05 -8.27
CA LYS A 10 0.49 -17.74 -7.73
C LYS A 10 1.84 -17.10 -8.10
N PRO A 11 2.14 -16.78 -9.38
CA PRO A 11 3.40 -16.12 -9.73
C PRO A 11 3.55 -14.70 -9.14
N TYR A 12 2.43 -14.06 -8.78
CA TYR A 12 2.38 -12.70 -8.25
C TYR A 12 2.09 -12.65 -6.74
N GLU A 13 2.16 -13.79 -6.03
CA GLU A 13 1.82 -13.88 -4.61
C GLU A 13 2.51 -12.81 -3.76
N LYS A 14 3.82 -12.64 -3.95
CA LYS A 14 4.61 -11.61 -3.24
C LYS A 14 4.05 -10.21 -3.44
N TRP A 15 3.67 -9.88 -4.68
CA TRP A 15 3.11 -8.58 -5.03
C TRP A 15 1.72 -8.37 -4.44
N VAL A 16 0.90 -9.42 -4.40
CA VAL A 16 -0.44 -9.37 -3.79
C VAL A 16 -0.33 -9.16 -2.28
N ILE A 17 0.57 -9.88 -1.61
CA ILE A 17 0.86 -9.71 -0.18
C ILE A 17 1.32 -8.29 0.10
N LEU A 18 2.25 -7.76 -0.69
CA LEU A 18 2.74 -6.37 -0.58
C LEU A 18 1.62 -5.34 -0.78
N ALA A 19 0.80 -5.52 -1.82
CA ALA A 19 -0.35 -4.64 -2.06
C ALA A 19 -1.33 -4.69 -0.89
N GLN A 20 -1.56 -5.88 -0.32
CA GLN A 20 -2.40 -6.05 0.85
C GLN A 20 -1.80 -5.37 2.10
N GLU A 21 -0.50 -5.48 2.34
CA GLU A 21 0.19 -4.76 3.44
C GLU A 21 0.02 -3.25 3.33
N ILE A 22 0.17 -2.72 2.12
CA ILE A 22 0.03 -1.28 1.84
C ILE A 22 -1.43 -0.85 2.05
N LEU A 23 -2.40 -1.61 1.52
CA LEU A 23 -3.83 -1.32 1.64
C LEU A 23 -4.34 -1.45 3.08
N LEU A 24 -3.77 -2.35 3.90
CA LEU A 24 -4.11 -2.48 5.33
C LEU A 24 -3.40 -1.46 6.22
N PHE A 25 -2.75 -0.44 5.65
CA PHE A 25 -2.03 0.60 6.38
C PHE A 25 -0.88 0.09 7.28
N LYS A 26 -0.35 -1.12 7.05
CA LYS A 26 0.79 -1.64 7.84
C LYS A 26 2.07 -0.85 7.59
N ARG A 27 2.17 -0.26 6.40
CA ARG A 27 3.29 0.60 5.99
C ARG A 27 2.77 2.00 5.66
N PRO A 28 2.40 2.81 6.67
CA PRO A 28 1.72 4.08 6.45
C PRO A 28 2.56 5.09 5.66
N ILE A 29 3.89 5.03 5.78
CA ILE A 29 4.81 5.89 5.01
C ILE A 29 4.70 5.61 3.51
N ILE A 30 4.69 4.33 3.12
CA ILE A 30 4.57 3.92 1.72
C ILE A 30 3.19 4.30 1.19
N TYR A 31 2.16 4.05 1.99
CA TYR A 31 0.80 4.41 1.62
C TYR A 31 0.63 5.93 1.45
N ALA A 32 1.22 6.74 2.34
CA ALA A 32 1.21 8.19 2.22
C ALA A 32 1.95 8.67 0.96
N ALA A 33 3.10 8.07 0.63
CA ALA A 33 3.81 8.36 -0.61
C ALA A 33 2.98 8.00 -1.85
N LEU A 34 2.30 6.84 -1.82
CA LEU A 34 1.39 6.42 -2.89
C LEU A 34 0.23 7.40 -3.07
N LEU A 35 -0.43 7.80 -1.98
CA LEU A 35 -1.49 8.81 -2.02
C LEU A 35 -0.99 10.14 -2.55
N PHE A 36 0.19 10.58 -2.10
CA PHE A 36 0.79 11.83 -2.57
C PHE A 36 1.05 11.82 -4.07
N ILE A 37 1.56 10.70 -4.61
CA ILE A 37 1.77 10.53 -6.06
C ILE A 37 0.43 10.60 -6.81
N ILE A 38 -0.59 9.86 -6.34
CA ILE A 38 -1.91 9.84 -6.96
C ILE A 38 -2.56 11.22 -6.93
N TRP A 39 -2.54 11.90 -5.79
CA TRP A 39 -3.06 13.25 -5.65
C TRP A 39 -2.30 14.26 -6.50
N SER A 40 -0.98 14.13 -6.63
CA SER A 40 -0.17 14.97 -7.51
C SER A 40 -0.53 14.75 -8.99
N LEU A 41 -0.80 13.51 -9.40
CA LEU A 41 -1.28 13.19 -10.75
C LEU A 41 -2.66 13.80 -11.00
N PHE A 42 -3.58 13.74 -10.04
CA PHE A 42 -4.88 14.41 -10.15
C PHE A 42 -4.74 15.93 -10.17
N ALA A 43 -3.90 16.53 -9.32
CA ALA A 43 -3.64 17.95 -9.33
C ALA A 43 -3.07 18.41 -10.68
N PHE A 44 -2.14 17.65 -11.25
CA PHE A 44 -1.60 17.91 -12.58
C PHE A 44 -2.67 17.78 -13.68
N ALA A 45 -3.48 16.71 -13.65
CA ALA A 45 -4.59 16.53 -14.58
C ALA A 45 -5.62 17.67 -14.50
N TYR A 46 -5.87 18.20 -13.29
CA TYR A 46 -6.72 19.35 -13.07
C TYR A 46 -6.14 20.63 -13.69
N SER A 47 -4.85 20.90 -13.44
CA SER A 47 -4.18 22.11 -13.95
C SER A 47 -4.12 22.18 -15.48
N VAL A 48 -4.08 21.04 -16.15
CA VAL A 48 -4.02 20.96 -17.62
C VAL A 48 -5.43 20.94 -18.25
N GLU A 49 -6.50 20.98 -17.43
CA GLU A 49 -7.88 20.74 -17.87
C GLU A 49 -8.00 19.46 -18.71
N ALA A 50 -7.22 18.44 -18.33
CA ALA A 50 -7.12 17.20 -19.08
C ALA A 50 -8.50 16.53 -19.13
N GLY A 51 -9.06 16.41 -20.33
CA GLY A 51 -10.29 15.65 -20.55
C GLY A 51 -10.12 14.18 -20.13
N PHE A 52 -11.23 13.45 -20.00
CA PHE A 52 -11.25 12.07 -19.50
C PHE A 52 -10.27 11.12 -20.23
N PHE A 53 -10.13 11.25 -21.56
CA PHE A 53 -9.19 10.42 -22.32
C PHE A 53 -7.73 10.81 -22.05
N ALA A 54 -7.45 12.10 -21.85
CA ALA A 54 -6.11 12.57 -21.50
C ALA A 54 -5.72 12.07 -20.11
N SER A 55 -6.62 12.10 -19.13
CA SER A 55 -6.34 11.56 -17.79
C SER A 55 -6.11 10.05 -17.79
N LEU A 56 -6.85 9.28 -18.59
CA LEU A 56 -6.58 7.85 -18.81
C LEU A 56 -5.19 7.59 -19.41
N SER A 57 -4.80 8.37 -20.43
CA SER A 57 -3.48 8.26 -21.05
C SER A 57 -2.35 8.62 -20.07
N LEU A 58 -2.57 9.67 -19.27
CA LEU A 58 -1.64 10.12 -18.24
C LEU A 58 -1.48 9.08 -17.14
N LEU A 59 -2.58 8.41 -16.75
CA LEU A 59 -2.54 7.29 -15.81
C LEU A 59 -1.75 6.10 -16.38
N ALA A 60 -1.96 5.73 -17.65
CA ALA A 60 -1.19 4.68 -18.29
C ALA A 60 0.31 5.03 -18.37
N CYS A 61 0.63 6.28 -18.68
CA CYS A 61 2.01 6.78 -18.67
C CYS A 61 2.63 6.73 -17.27
N ALA A 62 1.89 7.12 -16.23
CA ALA A 62 2.33 7.06 -14.84
C ALA A 62 2.60 5.60 -14.39
N VAL A 63 1.71 4.66 -14.76
CA VAL A 63 1.91 3.23 -14.48
C VAL A 63 3.17 2.73 -15.19
N TYR A 64 3.35 3.05 -16.47
CA TYR A 64 4.54 2.68 -17.23
C TYR A 64 5.82 3.25 -16.59
N MET A 65 5.83 4.54 -16.25
CA MET A 65 6.96 5.18 -15.56
C MET A 65 7.26 4.52 -14.23
N THR A 66 6.24 4.12 -13.46
CA THR A 66 6.42 3.42 -12.19
C THR A 66 7.08 2.05 -12.40
N VAL A 67 6.64 1.29 -13.42
CA VAL A 67 7.26 0.00 -13.77
C VAL A 67 8.72 0.19 -14.19
N VAL A 68 9.01 1.21 -14.99
CA VAL A 68 10.38 1.55 -15.41
C VAL A 68 11.24 1.92 -14.20
N ILE A 69 10.78 2.83 -13.34
CA ILE A 69 11.51 3.24 -12.13
C ILE A 69 11.75 2.03 -11.23
N TYR A 70 10.78 1.15 -11.07
CA TYR A 70 10.94 -0.07 -10.29
C TYR A 70 11.96 -1.03 -10.92
N ALA A 71 11.98 -1.18 -12.25
CA ALA A 71 12.97 -2.02 -12.92
C ALA A 71 14.41 -1.54 -12.67
N TYR A 72 14.63 -0.22 -12.58
CA TYR A 72 15.97 0.36 -12.36
C TYR A 72 16.35 0.49 -10.88
N VAL A 73 15.41 0.91 -10.02
CA VAL A 73 15.68 1.31 -8.63
C VAL A 73 15.09 0.32 -7.62
N GLY A 74 14.30 -0.66 -8.06
CA GLY A 74 13.58 -1.63 -7.23
C GLY A 74 14.49 -2.33 -6.23
N SER A 75 15.70 -2.73 -6.64
CA SER A 75 16.65 -3.41 -5.73
C SER A 75 17.10 -2.57 -4.53
N LYS A 76 17.11 -1.24 -4.65
CA LYS A 76 17.40 -0.33 -3.53
C LYS A 76 16.15 0.02 -2.75
N LEU A 77 15.04 0.21 -3.46
CA LEU A 77 13.73 0.47 -2.86
C LEU A 77 13.30 -0.68 -1.96
N ASP A 78 13.50 -1.93 -2.39
CA ASP A 78 13.09 -3.11 -1.64
C ASP A 78 13.76 -3.19 -0.27
N LYS A 79 15.05 -2.86 -0.19
CA LYS A 79 15.79 -2.90 1.08
C LYS A 79 15.29 -1.85 2.08
N PHE A 80 14.90 -0.68 1.57
CA PHE A 80 14.52 0.45 2.42
C PHE A 80 13.02 0.45 2.76
N LEU A 81 12.17 0.15 1.78
CA LEU A 81 10.71 0.19 1.91
C LEU A 81 10.14 -1.14 2.42
N PHE A 82 10.72 -2.27 2.04
CA PHE A 82 10.24 -3.60 2.40
C PHE A 82 11.15 -4.30 3.41
N SER A 83 11.65 -3.57 4.40
CA SER A 83 12.19 -4.22 5.61
C SER A 83 11.15 -5.16 6.20
N GLU A 84 11.56 -6.36 6.60
CA GLU A 84 10.67 -7.39 7.15
C GLU A 84 9.87 -6.82 8.32
N LEU A 85 8.55 -6.82 8.18
CA LEU A 85 7.66 -6.52 9.29
C LEU A 85 7.71 -7.71 10.27
N PRO A 86 7.57 -7.46 11.59
CA PRO A 86 7.33 -8.52 12.55
C PRO A 86 6.15 -9.38 12.08
N LYS A 87 6.28 -10.71 12.19
CA LYS A 87 5.17 -11.61 11.85
C LYS A 87 4.00 -11.31 12.77
N ASP A 88 2.91 -10.86 12.19
CA ASP A 88 1.68 -10.59 12.93
C ASP A 88 1.04 -11.89 13.42
N ASP A 89 0.30 -11.76 14.53
CA ASP A 89 -0.54 -12.82 15.05
C ASP A 89 -1.62 -13.18 14.02
N PRO A 90 -1.71 -14.46 13.58
CA PRO A 90 -2.71 -14.91 12.62
C PRO A 90 -4.16 -14.70 13.10
N THR A 91 -4.38 -14.47 14.40
CA THR A 91 -5.71 -14.18 14.94
C THR A 91 -6.13 -12.71 14.85
N ALA A 92 -5.23 -11.81 14.46
CA ALA A 92 -5.55 -10.39 14.32
C ALA A 92 -6.48 -10.14 13.13
N SER A 93 -7.51 -9.29 13.30
CA SER A 93 -8.43 -8.92 12.21
C SER A 93 -7.72 -8.26 11.01
N ASN A 94 -6.56 -7.64 11.24
CA ASN A 94 -5.75 -6.93 10.24
C ASN A 94 -4.54 -7.74 9.74
N HIS A 95 -4.57 -9.07 9.85
CA HIS A 95 -3.48 -9.88 9.32
C HIS A 95 -3.48 -9.86 7.77
N VAL A 96 -2.30 -10.11 7.19
CA VAL A 96 -2.18 -10.30 5.75
C VAL A 96 -2.71 -11.70 5.43
N ARG A 97 -3.82 -11.74 4.70
CA ARG A 97 -4.50 -12.99 4.34
C ARG A 97 -3.69 -13.75 3.29
N SER A 98 -3.76 -15.06 3.36
CA SER A 98 -3.20 -15.91 2.31
C SER A 98 -3.99 -15.76 1.01
N LEU A 99 -3.37 -16.08 -0.14
CA LEU A 99 -4.07 -16.08 -1.44
C LEU A 99 -5.34 -16.95 -1.43
N LYS A 100 -5.30 -18.07 -0.70
CA LYS A 100 -6.44 -18.99 -0.56
C LYS A 100 -7.61 -18.34 0.18
N GLU A 101 -7.32 -17.65 1.28
CA GLU A 101 -8.35 -16.91 2.04
C GLU A 101 -8.88 -15.73 1.25
N LEU A 102 -8.03 -15.04 0.49
CA LEU A 102 -8.45 -13.94 -0.37
C LEU A 102 -9.39 -14.45 -1.48
N ASN A 103 -9.07 -15.59 -2.09
CA ASN A 103 -9.92 -16.24 -3.09
C ASN A 103 -11.27 -16.69 -2.49
N ASP A 104 -11.27 -17.27 -1.29
CA ASP A 104 -12.50 -17.63 -0.57
C ASP A 104 -13.36 -16.41 -0.21
N LEU A 105 -12.72 -15.31 0.23
CA LEU A 105 -13.39 -14.05 0.53
C LEU A 105 -14.02 -13.44 -0.73
N ILE A 106 -13.27 -13.37 -1.82
CA ILE A 106 -13.76 -12.84 -3.09
C ILE A 106 -14.88 -13.73 -3.62
N GLY A 107 -14.74 -15.06 -3.55
CA GLY A 107 -15.76 -16.02 -3.96
C GLY A 107 -17.08 -15.93 -3.17
N LYS A 108 -17.04 -15.45 -1.92
CA LYS A 108 -18.25 -15.18 -1.12
C LYS A 108 -19.04 -13.97 -1.62
N TYR A 109 -18.37 -12.96 -2.17
CA TYR A 109 -19.01 -11.72 -2.63
C TYR A 109 -19.24 -11.68 -4.15
N ILE A 110 -18.39 -12.37 -4.92
CA ILE A 110 -18.49 -12.50 -6.37
C ILE A 110 -19.01 -13.92 -6.66
N PRO A 111 -20.26 -14.07 -7.12
CA PRO A 111 -20.79 -15.39 -7.44
C PRO A 111 -19.91 -16.10 -8.46
N GLU A 112 -19.62 -17.40 -8.24
CA GLU A 112 -18.70 -18.23 -9.05
C GLU A 112 -19.02 -18.25 -10.56
N THR A 113 -20.21 -17.79 -10.93
CA THR A 113 -20.53 -17.43 -12.30
C THR A 113 -19.80 -16.14 -12.67
N CYS A 114 -18.52 -16.26 -13.06
CA CYS A 114 -17.83 -15.27 -13.88
C CYS A 114 -18.63 -15.06 -15.20
N THR A 115 -19.73 -14.31 -15.16
CA THR A 115 -20.61 -13.97 -16.29
C THR A 115 -19.97 -12.96 -17.24
N ILE A 116 -18.64 -12.90 -17.34
CA ILE A 116 -17.96 -12.15 -18.40
C ILE A 116 -18.30 -12.77 -19.76
N LYS A 117 -18.65 -14.07 -19.83
CA LYS A 117 -19.16 -14.73 -21.03
C LYS A 117 -20.67 -14.57 -21.28
N GLN A 118 -21.41 -13.93 -20.37
CA GLN A 118 -22.86 -13.70 -20.49
C GLN A 118 -23.19 -12.19 -20.62
N ALA A 119 -22.28 -11.42 -21.22
CA ALA A 119 -22.56 -10.08 -21.72
C ALA A 119 -23.44 -10.07 -23.00
N GLY A 120 -24.01 -11.22 -23.38
CA GLY A 120 -25.03 -11.34 -24.42
C GLY A 120 -26.40 -11.46 -23.75
N GLU A 121 -27.28 -10.51 -24.05
CA GLU A 121 -28.65 -10.35 -23.53
C GLU A 121 -28.78 -9.72 -22.13
N LEU A 122 -28.67 -8.39 -22.07
CA LEU A 122 -29.34 -7.65 -21.00
C LEU A 122 -30.84 -7.95 -21.09
N SER A 123 -31.38 -8.62 -20.08
CA SER A 123 -32.83 -8.74 -19.87
C SER A 123 -33.49 -7.37 -19.97
N GLN A 124 -34.71 -7.27 -20.50
CA GLN A 124 -35.45 -6.00 -20.63
C GLN A 124 -35.45 -5.15 -19.34
N LYS A 125 -35.53 -5.81 -18.17
CA LYS A 125 -35.44 -5.14 -16.87
C LYS A 125 -34.06 -4.55 -16.60
N GLY A 126 -32.99 -5.26 -16.98
CA GLY A 126 -31.61 -4.79 -16.88
C GLY A 126 -31.33 -3.61 -17.81
N SER A 127 -31.86 -3.63 -19.03
CA SER A 127 -31.74 -2.51 -19.98
C SER A 127 -32.42 -1.24 -19.46
N ILE A 128 -33.62 -1.35 -18.87
CA ILE A 128 -34.31 -0.22 -18.26
C ILE A 128 -33.49 0.36 -17.11
N ILE A 129 -32.98 -0.48 -16.21
CA ILE A 129 -32.13 -0.03 -15.09
C ILE A 129 -30.87 0.66 -15.63
N ALA A 130 -30.20 0.08 -16.63
CA ALA A 130 -29.02 0.69 -17.24
C ALA A 130 -29.33 2.05 -17.88
N ILE A 131 -30.47 2.21 -18.53
CA ILE A 131 -30.93 3.51 -19.09
C ILE A 131 -31.13 4.52 -17.95
N PHE A 132 -31.85 4.18 -16.89
CA PHE A 132 -32.03 5.09 -15.76
C PHE A 132 -30.72 5.46 -15.07
N VAL A 133 -29.83 4.48 -14.87
CA VAL A 133 -28.51 4.69 -14.29
C VAL A 133 -27.66 5.60 -15.18
N SER A 134 -27.64 5.36 -16.49
CA SER A 134 -26.89 6.20 -17.43
C SER A 134 -27.43 7.62 -17.54
N ILE A 135 -28.75 7.82 -17.55
CA ILE A 135 -29.37 9.15 -17.50
C ILE A 135 -29.02 9.85 -16.18
N PHE A 136 -29.15 9.14 -15.06
CA PHE A 136 -28.80 9.69 -13.75
C PHE A 136 -27.33 10.10 -13.69
N ILE A 137 -26.42 9.24 -14.17
CA ILE A 137 -25.00 9.53 -14.27
C ILE A 137 -24.73 10.72 -15.20
N ALA A 138 -25.41 10.82 -16.34
CA ALA A 138 -25.28 11.95 -17.26
C ALA A 138 -25.75 13.27 -16.64
N VAL A 139 -26.88 13.26 -15.92
CA VAL A 139 -27.38 14.42 -15.17
C VAL A 139 -26.42 14.78 -14.05
N PHE A 140 -25.90 13.80 -13.32
CA PHE A 140 -24.93 14.00 -12.26
C PHE A 140 -23.64 14.66 -12.77
N PHE A 141 -23.11 14.22 -13.91
CA PHE A 141 -21.93 14.82 -14.55
C PHE A 141 -22.17 16.23 -15.10
N LYS A 142 -23.43 16.67 -15.23
CA LYS A 142 -23.74 18.08 -15.54
C LYS A 142 -23.45 19.00 -14.35
N PHE A 143 -23.61 18.49 -13.12
CA PHE A 143 -23.42 19.27 -11.89
C PHE A 143 -22.03 19.07 -11.28
N VAL A 144 -21.48 17.86 -11.40
CA VAL A 144 -20.18 17.50 -10.84
C VAL A 144 -19.19 17.36 -12.00
N PRO A 145 -18.17 18.23 -12.08
CA PRO A 145 -17.13 18.06 -13.08
C PRO A 145 -16.56 16.64 -13.01
N PRO A 146 -16.39 15.92 -14.14
CA PRO A 146 -15.93 14.54 -14.16
C PRO A 146 -14.62 14.32 -13.37
N PHE A 147 -13.79 15.37 -13.32
CA PHE A 147 -12.59 15.43 -12.49
C PHE A 147 -12.87 15.08 -11.01
N TRP A 148 -13.79 15.79 -10.35
CA TRP A 148 -14.08 15.62 -8.92
C TRP A 148 -14.68 14.26 -8.62
N PHE A 149 -15.56 13.77 -9.50
CA PHE A 149 -16.11 12.44 -9.37
C PHE A 149 -15.01 11.37 -9.43
N ASN A 150 -14.14 11.42 -10.45
CA ASN A 150 -13.03 10.47 -10.58
C ASN A 150 -12.07 10.54 -9.39
N PHE A 151 -11.75 11.75 -8.92
CA PHE A 151 -10.91 11.96 -7.74
C PHE A 151 -11.51 11.31 -6.49
N VAL A 152 -12.81 11.52 -6.24
CA VAL A 152 -13.52 10.92 -5.11
C VAL A 152 -13.57 9.39 -5.25
N VAL A 153 -13.94 8.87 -6.43
CA VAL A 153 -14.01 7.42 -6.66
C VAL A 153 -12.67 6.75 -6.45
N VAL A 154 -11.58 7.28 -7.03
CA VAL A 154 -10.24 6.71 -6.86
C VAL A 154 -9.80 6.80 -5.40
N SER A 155 -10.01 7.93 -4.73
CA SER A 155 -9.70 8.06 -3.30
C SER A 155 -10.49 7.06 -2.45
N LEU A 156 -11.76 6.85 -2.77
CA LEU A 156 -12.63 5.90 -2.07
C LEU A 156 -12.15 4.47 -2.31
N VAL A 157 -11.80 4.09 -3.55
CA VAL A 157 -11.23 2.76 -3.86
C VAL A 157 -9.90 2.51 -3.14
N LEU A 158 -9.05 3.54 -2.95
CA LEU A 158 -7.79 3.40 -2.25
C LEU A 158 -7.93 3.35 -0.72
N ILE A 159 -8.88 4.08 -0.15
CA ILE A 159 -9.05 4.20 1.30
C ILE A 159 -9.98 3.11 1.84
N LEU A 160 -11.01 2.74 1.08
CA LEU A 160 -12.07 1.83 1.52
C LEU A 160 -11.54 0.46 1.97
N PRO A 161 -10.61 -0.22 1.26
CA PRO A 161 -10.12 -1.52 1.71
C PRO A 161 -9.44 -1.46 3.08
N GLY A 162 -8.67 -0.40 3.33
CA GLY A 162 -8.00 -0.21 4.61
C GLY A 162 -8.97 0.16 5.73
N VAL A 163 -9.96 1.01 5.45
CA VAL A 163 -11.00 1.38 6.42
C VAL A 163 -11.88 0.18 6.76
N LEU A 164 -12.21 -0.67 5.78
CA LEU A 164 -12.97 -1.91 5.98
C LEU A 164 -12.16 -2.99 6.70
N ALA A 165 -10.83 -2.92 6.71
CA ALA A 165 -10.02 -3.84 7.50
C ALA A 165 -10.19 -3.58 9.01
N ILE A 166 -10.42 -2.32 9.41
CA ILE A 166 -10.53 -1.94 10.82
C ILE A 166 -11.76 -2.61 11.47
N PRO A 167 -11.57 -3.43 12.53
CA PRO A 167 -12.66 -4.22 13.13
C PRO A 167 -13.77 -3.34 13.72
N GLN A 168 -13.44 -2.14 14.20
CA GLN A 168 -14.42 -1.17 14.70
C GLN A 168 -15.41 -0.73 13.61
N VAL A 169 -14.94 -0.56 12.37
CA VAL A 169 -15.78 -0.15 11.24
C VAL A 169 -16.66 -1.30 10.77
N LEU A 170 -16.10 -2.51 10.72
CA LEU A 170 -16.85 -3.73 10.41
C LEU A 170 -18.02 -3.96 11.36
N HIS A 171 -17.82 -3.77 12.67
CA HIS A 171 -18.88 -3.88 13.67
C HIS A 171 -20.02 -2.89 13.41
N ILE A 172 -19.70 -1.64 13.07
CA ILE A 172 -20.70 -0.61 12.79
C ILE A 172 -21.48 -0.93 11.52
N LEU A 173 -20.81 -1.38 10.46
CA LEU A 173 -21.43 -1.67 9.16
C LEU A 173 -22.29 -2.94 9.17
N PHE A 174 -21.81 -4.00 9.80
CA PHE A 174 -22.46 -5.31 9.76
C PHE A 174 -23.29 -5.61 11.00
N LYS A 175 -23.30 -4.72 12.01
CA LYS A 175 -24.03 -4.90 13.27
C LYS A 175 -23.72 -6.26 13.93
N THR A 176 -22.57 -6.84 13.61
CA THR A 176 -22.11 -8.11 14.16
C THR A 176 -21.75 -7.87 15.61
N PRO A 177 -22.21 -8.70 16.57
CA PRO A 177 -21.80 -8.54 17.96
C PRO A 177 -20.27 -8.59 18.04
N LEU A 178 -19.68 -7.54 18.60
CA LEU A 178 -18.24 -7.47 18.86
C LEU A 178 -17.84 -8.79 19.54
N PRO A 179 -16.80 -9.49 19.08
CA PRO A 179 -16.24 -10.57 19.86
C PRO A 179 -15.80 -9.93 21.16
N THR A 180 -16.57 -10.16 22.22
CA THR A 180 -16.28 -9.72 23.58
C THR A 180 -15.03 -10.45 24.02
N GLY A 181 -13.88 -9.99 23.56
CA GLY A 181 -12.59 -10.44 24.04
C GLY A 181 -12.56 -10.18 25.53
N THR A 182 -12.52 -11.26 26.29
CA THR A 182 -11.97 -11.30 27.64
C THR A 182 -10.79 -10.33 27.70
N PRO A 183 -10.75 -9.39 28.67
CA PRO A 183 -9.62 -8.48 28.79
C PRO A 183 -8.36 -9.33 28.78
N ALA A 184 -7.48 -9.07 27.81
CA ALA A 184 -6.12 -9.57 27.86
C ALA A 184 -5.64 -9.31 29.28
N LYS A 185 -5.27 -10.39 29.99
CA LYS A 185 -4.59 -10.30 31.28
C LYS A 185 -3.58 -9.15 31.15
N PRO A 186 -3.57 -8.19 32.09
CA PRO A 186 -2.50 -7.21 32.15
C PRO A 186 -1.22 -7.98 31.96
N GLN A 187 -0.42 -7.60 30.97
CA GLN A 187 0.95 -8.04 30.91
C GLN A 187 1.51 -7.74 32.29
N THR A 188 1.74 -8.80 33.08
CA THR A 188 2.53 -8.71 34.30
C THR A 188 3.82 -8.09 33.83
N GLU A 189 4.02 -6.82 34.18
CA GLU A 189 5.31 -6.18 34.11
C GLU A 189 6.30 -7.16 34.74
N THR A 190 7.15 -7.75 33.90
CA THR A 190 8.39 -8.34 34.38
C THR A 190 9.07 -7.24 35.19
N PRO A 191 9.24 -7.41 36.51
CA PRO A 191 9.86 -6.37 37.31
C PRO A 191 11.22 -6.06 36.69
N ALA A 192 11.41 -4.78 36.37
CA ALA A 192 12.67 -4.25 35.89
C ALA A 192 13.80 -4.82 36.77
N PRO A 193 14.89 -5.35 36.20
CA PRO A 193 16.07 -5.66 36.98
C PRO A 193 16.47 -4.37 37.69
N LYS A 194 16.42 -4.43 39.02
CA LYS A 194 16.91 -3.39 39.92
C LYS A 194 18.31 -3.03 39.43
N ALA A 195 18.46 -1.84 38.86
CA ALA A 195 19.74 -1.29 38.49
C ALA A 195 20.60 -1.26 39.75
N GLU A 196 21.54 -2.20 39.86
CA GLU A 196 22.69 -2.03 40.74
C GLU A 196 23.45 -0.82 40.23
N GLU A 197 23.56 0.20 41.08
CA GLU A 197 24.49 1.31 40.90
C GLU A 197 25.88 0.77 40.57
N PRO A 198 26.42 1.06 39.37
CA PRO A 198 27.83 0.86 39.11
C PRO A 198 28.60 1.85 39.99
N LYS A 199 29.36 1.32 40.96
CA LYS A 199 30.40 2.09 41.63
C LYS A 199 31.37 2.60 40.57
N GLU A 200 31.40 3.92 40.44
CA GLU A 200 32.32 4.69 39.62
C GLU A 200 33.74 4.55 40.21
N GLU A 201 34.46 3.49 39.85
CA GLU A 201 35.91 3.41 40.02
C GLU A 201 36.54 4.23 38.88
N ILE A 202 36.97 5.44 39.21
CA ILE A 202 37.72 6.36 38.36
C ILE A 202 39.04 5.69 37.94
N PRO A 203 39.25 5.36 36.64
CA PRO A 203 40.56 5.01 36.14
C PRO A 203 41.35 6.29 35.90
N LYS A 204 42.43 6.40 36.66
CA LYS A 204 43.50 7.40 36.54
C LYS A 204 43.95 7.54 35.08
N ALA A 205 43.74 8.72 34.50
CA ALA A 205 44.18 9.07 33.16
C ALA A 205 45.71 8.99 33.05
N GLU A 206 46.20 8.07 32.21
CA GLU A 206 47.56 8.08 31.67
C GLU A 206 47.64 9.09 30.52
N GLU A 207 48.66 9.95 30.57
CA GLU A 207 48.97 10.96 29.57
C GLU A 207 49.24 10.34 28.19
N PRO A 208 48.64 10.88 27.11
CA PRO A 208 49.03 10.50 25.75
C PRO A 208 50.34 11.21 25.39
N LYS A 209 51.39 10.40 25.26
CA LYS A 209 52.69 10.76 24.71
C LYS A 209 52.53 11.15 23.24
N ALA A 210 52.92 12.37 22.90
CA ALA A 210 52.97 12.88 21.54
C ALA A 210 53.90 12.02 20.68
N GLU A 211 53.35 11.42 19.61
CA GLU A 211 54.15 10.79 18.55
C GLU A 211 54.08 11.63 17.28
N GLU A 212 55.26 11.78 16.72
CA GLU A 212 55.75 12.82 15.85
C GLU A 212 55.24 12.66 14.42
N ALA A 213 54.82 13.77 13.81
CA ALA A 213 54.35 13.83 12.43
C ALA A 213 55.49 13.50 11.45
N LYS A 214 55.21 12.62 10.48
CA LYS A 214 56.05 12.44 9.29
C LYS A 214 55.30 12.96 8.05
N PRO A 215 55.88 13.87 7.24
CA PRO A 215 55.24 14.38 6.03
C PRO A 215 55.43 13.39 4.88
N THR A 216 54.34 13.08 4.16
CA THR A 216 54.39 12.35 2.90
C THR A 216 54.17 13.34 1.75
N GLU A 217 55.12 13.33 0.81
CA GLU A 217 55.22 14.12 -0.42
C GLU A 217 53.98 14.07 -1.34
N PRO A 218 53.76 15.12 -2.15
CA PRO A 218 52.81 15.08 -3.25
C PRO A 218 53.46 14.49 -4.52
N THR A 219 52.94 13.36 -4.98
CA THR A 219 53.26 12.83 -6.31
C THR A 219 52.53 13.66 -7.39
N GLN A 220 53.30 14.42 -8.16
CA GLN A 220 52.91 14.89 -9.49
C GLN A 220 52.82 13.69 -10.44
N GLN A 221 51.72 13.58 -11.18
CA GLN A 221 51.74 12.91 -12.48
C GLN A 221 51.23 13.85 -13.56
N GLU A 222 52.21 14.38 -14.27
CA GLU A 222 52.17 14.91 -15.62
C GLU A 222 51.88 13.75 -16.59
N GLY A 223 50.95 13.94 -17.53
CA GLY A 223 50.52 12.89 -18.44
C GLY A 223 49.83 13.45 -19.68
N LYS A 224 50.61 14.14 -20.49
CA LYS A 224 50.37 14.45 -21.92
C LYS A 224 50.64 13.18 -22.74
N VAL A 225 49.86 12.89 -23.78
CA VAL A 225 50.28 12.33 -25.09
C VAL A 225 49.03 12.11 -25.97
N GLU A 226 49.13 12.73 -27.16
CA GLU A 226 48.48 12.51 -28.47
C GLU A 226 46.95 12.47 -28.63
#